data_AF-A0A2M9ZFB1-F1
#
_entry.id   AF-A0A2M9ZFB1-F1
#
_cell.length_a   1.000
_cell.length_b   1.000
_cell.length_c   1.000
_cell.angle_alpha   90.00
_cell.angle_beta   90.00
_cell.angle_gamma   90.00
#
_symmetry.space_group_name_H-M   'P 1'
#
loop_
_entity.id
_entity.type
_entity.pdbx_description
1 polymer ?
#
loop_
_entity_poly.entity_id
_entity_poly.type
_entity_poly.pdbx_seq_one_letter_code
_entity_poly.pdbx_strand_id
1 'polypeptide(L)'
;MKFKKSFLVLLFPVILMNCSDQDEDFYSFEESATRLLVAYSAKDAECGSNRQITSFVPGRTRKKDVDNCVLSIAVESCSFWTQAGDPVPFACKAIEYRLK
;
A
#
# COMPACT_ATOMS: atom_id res chain seq x y z
N MET A 1 -57.16 17.36 -37.39
CA MET A 1 -55.81 17.90 -37.11
C MET A 1 -55.71 18.30 -35.65
N LYS A 2 -54.81 17.67 -34.88
CA LYS A 2 -53.86 18.29 -33.93
C LYS A 2 -53.23 17.21 -33.05
N PHE A 3 -52.12 16.66 -33.55
CA PHE A 3 -51.08 16.05 -32.72
C PHE A 3 -50.50 17.13 -31.80
N LYS A 4 -50.36 16.86 -30.50
CA LYS A 4 -49.17 17.28 -29.74
C LYS A 4 -48.85 16.24 -28.66
N LYS A 5 -47.81 15.46 -28.95
CA LYS A 5 -46.98 14.76 -27.96
C LYS A 5 -46.41 15.79 -26.98
N SER A 6 -46.39 15.49 -25.70
CA SER A 6 -45.23 15.84 -24.87
C SER A 6 -45.21 14.93 -23.65
N PHE A 7 -44.52 13.81 -23.82
CA PHE A 7 -44.11 12.88 -22.79
C PHE A 7 -43.02 13.58 -21.97
N LEU A 8 -43.40 14.25 -20.88
CA LEU A 8 -42.45 14.93 -20.00
C LEU A 8 -41.95 13.92 -18.96
N VAL A 9 -41.13 12.98 -19.42
CA VAL A 9 -40.26 12.20 -18.54
C VAL A 9 -39.14 13.13 -18.10
N LEU A 10 -39.28 13.61 -16.88
CA LEU A 10 -38.25 14.33 -16.16
C LEU A 10 -37.22 13.28 -15.68
N LEU A 11 -36.37 12.84 -16.61
CA LEU A 11 -35.14 12.13 -16.28
C LEU A 11 -34.20 13.13 -15.61
N PHE A 12 -34.29 13.24 -14.29
CA PHE A 12 -33.19 13.76 -13.49
C PHE A 12 -32.02 12.78 -13.65
N PRO A 13 -30.89 13.14 -14.27
CA PRO A 13 -29.69 12.38 -14.01
C PRO A 13 -29.30 12.76 -12.58
N VAL A 14 -29.62 11.87 -11.62
CA VAL A 14 -28.88 11.84 -10.36
C VAL A 14 -27.47 11.41 -10.78
N ILE A 15 -26.65 12.41 -11.14
CA ILE A 15 -25.22 12.23 -11.24
C ILE A 15 -24.80 11.95 -9.80
N LEU A 16 -24.80 10.66 -9.46
CA LEU A 16 -24.18 10.15 -8.26
C LEU A 16 -22.73 10.63 -8.34
N MET A 17 -22.45 11.75 -7.68
CA MET A 17 -21.10 12.08 -7.28
C MET A 17 -20.70 10.98 -6.30
N ASN A 18 -20.21 9.86 -6.84
CA ASN A 18 -19.41 8.90 -6.08
C ASN A 18 -18.14 9.67 -5.68
N CYS A 19 -18.22 10.43 -4.60
CA CYS A 19 -17.05 10.68 -3.77
C CYS A 19 -16.64 9.29 -3.27
N SER A 20 -15.82 8.57 -4.03
CA SER A 20 -15.15 7.41 -3.48
C SER A 20 -14.25 7.94 -2.38
N ASP A 21 -14.42 7.46 -1.16
CA ASP A 21 -13.44 7.64 -0.10
C ASP A 21 -12.14 6.98 -0.56
N GLN A 22 -11.30 7.74 -1.26
CA GLN A 22 -9.96 7.30 -1.63
C GLN A 22 -9.16 6.90 -0.38
N ASP A 23 -9.57 7.39 0.80
CA ASP A 23 -8.95 7.11 2.09
C ASP A 23 -9.04 5.62 2.50
N GLU A 24 -10.00 4.83 2.01
CA GLU A 24 -10.06 3.40 2.32
C GLU A 24 -8.89 2.61 1.69
N ASP A 25 -8.25 3.15 0.65
CA ASP A 25 -7.15 2.48 -0.06
C ASP A 25 -5.77 2.82 0.49
N PHE A 26 -5.68 3.65 1.54
CA PHE A 26 -4.40 4.06 2.13
C PHE A 26 -4.29 3.64 3.59
N TYR A 27 -3.08 3.27 4.00
CA TYR A 27 -2.68 3.29 5.40
C TYR A 27 -2.23 4.70 5.78
N SER A 28 -2.50 5.05 7.03
CA SER A 28 -1.80 6.16 7.68
C SER A 28 -0.30 5.87 7.77
N PHE A 29 0.50 6.91 8.02
CA PHE A 29 1.93 6.80 8.24
C PHE A 29 2.28 5.80 9.36
N GLU A 30 1.56 5.86 10.48
CA GLU A 30 1.81 4.99 11.64
C GLU A 30 1.47 3.53 11.35
N GLU A 31 0.37 3.28 10.64
CA GLU A 31 -0.03 1.93 10.26
C GLU A 31 0.93 1.31 9.25
N SER A 32 1.34 2.07 8.22
CA SER A 32 2.30 1.58 7.23
C SER A 32 3.65 1.31 7.89
N ALA A 33 4.14 2.24 8.72
CA ALA A 33 5.41 2.08 9.45
C ALA A 33 5.38 0.84 10.36
N THR A 34 4.33 0.68 11.19
CA THR A 34 4.19 -0.46 12.09
C THR A 34 4.20 -1.80 11.33
N ARG A 35 3.45 -1.90 10.23
CA ARG A 35 3.40 -3.12 9.41
C ARG A 35 4.76 -3.49 8.85
N LEU A 36 5.49 -2.50 8.31
CA LEU A 36 6.83 -2.73 7.78
C LEU A 36 7.82 -3.11 8.88
N LEU A 37 7.82 -2.41 10.02
CA LEU A 37 8.66 -2.73 11.19
C LEU A 37 8.46 -4.18 11.64
N VAL A 38 7.20 -4.62 11.74
CA VAL A 38 6.86 -5.99 12.17
C VAL A 38 7.32 -7.00 11.12
N ALA A 39 7.11 -6.74 9.83
CA ALA A 39 7.56 -7.65 8.77
C ALA A 39 9.09 -7.80 8.74
N TYR A 40 9.83 -6.70 8.81
CA TYR A 40 11.29 -6.72 8.85
C TYR A 40 11.82 -7.42 10.10
N SER A 41 11.29 -7.09 11.29
CA SER A 41 11.73 -7.73 12.54
C SER A 41 11.42 -9.22 12.59
N ALA A 42 10.28 -9.64 12.04
CA ALA A 42 9.94 -11.05 11.92
C ALA A 42 10.91 -11.80 10.99
N LYS A 43 11.22 -11.22 9.82
CA LYS A 43 12.19 -11.83 8.89
C LYS A 43 13.62 -11.83 9.46
N ASP A 44 13.99 -10.79 10.19
CA ASP A 44 15.27 -10.72 10.90
C ASP A 44 15.41 -11.85 11.93
N ALA A 45 14.37 -12.07 12.73
CA ALA A 45 14.30 -13.18 13.68
C ALA A 45 14.33 -14.55 12.99
N GLU A 46 13.61 -14.72 11.87
CA GLU A 46 13.62 -15.94 11.06
C GLU A 46 15.02 -16.26 10.53
N CYS A 47 15.74 -15.25 10.04
CA CYS A 47 17.03 -15.42 9.39
C CYS A 47 18.23 -15.25 10.32
N GLY A 48 18.03 -15.13 11.64
CA GLY A 48 19.11 -14.98 12.62
C GLY A 48 19.94 -13.71 12.41
N SER A 49 19.28 -12.61 12.07
CA SER A 49 19.89 -11.33 11.73
C SER A 49 19.23 -10.20 12.52
N ASN A 50 19.87 -9.02 12.56
CA ASN A 50 19.34 -7.86 13.28
C ASN A 50 19.76 -6.59 12.53
N ARG A 51 18.83 -6.00 11.79
CA ARG A 51 19.07 -4.81 10.98
C ARG A 51 18.41 -3.60 11.62
N GLN A 52 19.07 -2.45 11.47
CA GLN A 52 18.52 -1.17 11.88
C GLN A 52 17.72 -0.54 10.74
N ILE A 53 16.52 -0.13 11.10
CA ILE A 53 15.57 0.53 10.22
C ILE A 53 15.85 2.04 10.31
N THR A 54 16.24 2.65 9.20
CA THR A 54 16.76 4.04 9.22
C THR A 54 15.88 5.06 8.51
N SER A 55 14.83 4.61 7.83
CA SER A 55 13.93 5.49 7.09
C SER A 55 12.54 4.87 6.97
N PHE A 56 11.52 5.72 7.02
CA PHE A 56 10.12 5.37 6.81
C PHE A 56 9.54 6.20 5.67
N VAL A 57 8.53 5.63 5.02
CA VAL A 57 7.72 6.27 3.98
C VAL A 57 6.99 7.47 4.58
N PRO A 58 7.28 8.73 4.24
CA PRO A 58 6.52 9.85 4.77
C PRO A 58 5.11 9.90 4.17
N GLY A 59 4.10 10.16 5.01
CA GLY A 59 2.72 10.38 4.57
C GLY A 59 1.86 9.12 4.47
N ARG A 60 0.75 9.23 3.71
CA ARG A 60 -0.18 8.12 3.48
C ARG A 60 0.34 7.24 2.34
N THR A 61 0.28 5.92 2.52
CA THR A 61 0.77 4.94 1.54
C THR A 61 -0.36 4.02 1.13
N ARG A 62 -0.45 3.67 -0.16
CA ARG A 62 -1.49 2.74 -0.62
C ARG A 62 -1.35 1.40 0.09
N LYS A 63 -2.47 0.85 0.59
CA LYS A 63 -2.51 -0.44 1.28
C LYS A 63 -1.89 -1.54 0.44
N LYS A 64 -2.26 -1.59 -0.85
CA LYS A 64 -1.70 -2.53 -1.82
C LYS A 64 -0.17 -2.50 -1.89
N ASP A 65 0.44 -1.31 -1.86
CA ASP A 65 1.88 -1.17 -2.00
C ASP A 65 2.60 -1.64 -0.71
N VAL A 66 2.04 -1.31 0.47
CA VAL A 66 2.52 -1.79 1.78
C VAL A 66 2.37 -3.30 1.89
N ASP A 67 1.21 -3.85 1.55
CA ASP A 67 0.93 -5.27 1.67
C ASP A 67 1.80 -6.09 0.69
N ASN A 68 2.04 -5.59 -0.53
CA ASN A 68 3.00 -6.19 -1.46
C ASN A 68 4.42 -6.20 -0.91
N CYS A 69 4.85 -5.12 -0.26
CA CYS A 69 6.15 -5.08 0.40
C CYS A 69 6.24 -6.10 1.54
N VAL A 70 5.24 -6.17 2.42
CA VAL A 70 5.18 -7.16 3.51
C VAL A 70 5.26 -8.59 2.97
N LEU A 71 4.51 -8.91 1.92
CA LEU A 71 4.57 -10.21 1.27
C LEU A 71 5.96 -10.48 0.67
N SER A 72 6.56 -9.48 0.02
CA SER A 72 7.89 -9.61 -0.57
C SER A 72 8.95 -9.87 0.50
N ILE A 73 8.84 -9.23 1.66
CA ILE A 73 9.69 -9.52 2.82
C ILE A 73 9.47 -10.97 3.24
N ALA A 74 8.23 -11.41 3.44
CA ALA A 74 7.92 -12.74 3.93
C ALA A 74 8.46 -13.88 3.03
N VAL A 75 8.46 -13.70 1.70
CA VAL A 75 8.94 -14.72 0.76
C VAL A 75 10.44 -14.64 0.46
N GLU A 76 11.13 -13.59 0.93
CA GLU A 76 12.56 -13.42 0.69
C GLU A 76 13.38 -14.50 1.41
N SER A 77 14.38 -15.03 0.70
CA SER A 77 15.22 -16.12 1.21
C SER A 77 16.24 -15.59 2.22
N CYS A 78 16.52 -16.35 3.28
CA CYS A 78 17.50 -15.92 4.28
C CYS A 78 18.92 -15.75 3.72
N SER A 79 19.31 -16.52 2.70
CA SER A 79 20.59 -16.37 2.01
C SER A 79 20.70 -15.00 1.34
N PHE A 80 19.64 -14.56 0.65
CA PHE A 80 19.63 -13.25 0.02
C PHE A 80 19.48 -12.14 1.05
N TRP A 81 18.58 -12.31 2.02
CA TRP A 81 18.32 -11.38 3.11
C TRP A 81 19.62 -10.99 3.83
N THR A 82 20.45 -11.97 4.19
CA THR A 82 21.70 -11.76 4.97
C THR A 82 22.90 -11.33 4.15
N GLN A 83 22.97 -11.69 2.87
CA GLN A 83 24.13 -11.40 2.02
C GLN A 83 23.98 -10.12 1.19
N ALA A 84 22.76 -9.70 0.89
CA ALA A 84 22.53 -8.48 0.13
C ALA A 84 22.86 -7.26 1.00
N GLY A 85 23.72 -6.37 0.49
CA GLY A 85 24.03 -5.09 1.15
C GLY A 85 22.82 -4.15 1.28
N ASP A 86 21.76 -4.41 0.50
CA ASP A 86 20.44 -3.80 0.64
C ASP A 86 19.38 -4.86 0.31
N PRO A 87 18.89 -5.64 1.30
CA PRO A 87 17.94 -6.71 1.07
C PRO A 87 16.51 -6.19 0.92
N VAL A 88 16.29 -4.87 0.83
CA VAL A 88 14.96 -4.29 0.64
C VAL A 88 14.35 -4.85 -0.64
N PRO A 89 13.28 -5.66 -0.56
CA PRO A 89 12.65 -6.20 -1.75
C PRO A 89 12.19 -5.08 -2.67
N PHE A 90 12.18 -5.31 -3.99
CA PHE A 90 11.84 -4.26 -4.97
C PHE A 90 10.48 -3.59 -4.67
N ALA A 91 9.50 -4.36 -4.21
CA ALA A 91 8.19 -3.85 -3.81
C ALA A 91 8.27 -2.83 -2.65
N CYS A 92 9.24 -2.98 -1.76
CA CYS A 92 9.49 -2.06 -0.64
C CYS A 92 10.24 -0.80 -1.07
N LYS A 93 11.00 -0.85 -2.17
CA LYS A 93 11.66 0.34 -2.76
C LYS A 93 10.64 1.30 -3.36
N ALA A 94 9.53 0.77 -3.90
CA ALA A 94 8.46 1.57 -4.47
C ALA A 94 7.72 2.45 -3.45
N ILE A 95 7.82 2.13 -2.16
CA ILE A 95 7.24 2.91 -1.06
C ILE A 95 8.30 3.71 -0.28
N GLU A 96 9.58 3.69 -0.66
CA GLU A 96 10.72 4.31 0.05
C GLU A 96 10.93 3.85 1.50
N TYR A 97 11.64 2.74 1.63
CA TYR A 97 12.19 2.25 2.90
C TYR A 97 13.67 1.90 2.76
N ARG A 98 14.52 2.31 3.72
CA ARG A 98 15.98 2.07 3.68
C ARG A 98 16.52 1.41 4.94
N LEU A 99 17.17 0.27 4.74
CA LEU A 99 18.03 -0.42 5.71
C LEU A 99 19.44 0.15 5.62
N LYS A 100 20.15 0.20 6.76
CA LYS A 100 21.56 0.62 6.85
C LYS A 100 22.45 -0.55 7.19
#